data_AF-A0A9D1SNV2-F1
#
_entry.id   AF-A0A9D1SNV2-F1
#
_cell.length_a   1.000
_cell.length_b   1.000
_cell.length_c   1.000
_cell.angle_alpha   90.00
_cell.angle_beta   90.00
_cell.angle_gamma   90.00
#
_symmetry.space_group_name_H-M   'P 1'
#
loop_
_entity.id
_entity.type
_entity.pdbx_description
1 polymer ?
#
loop_
_entity_poly.entity_id
_entity_poly.type
_entity_poly.pdbx_seq_one_letter_code
_entity_poly.pdbx_strand_id
1 'polypeptide(L)'
;MKNDGTKQTSLLESKALCVSLLLMALVFNVIFGCLRNPLGEDNTISWIGYDHPFGFIVWGTLTAAAFYVSISRIYRRYNYSGKLGTAALHIAPFMAATFVFINDWGWEHVIHWIGAIGFIALNGAALLLFFLHNFKKHISYKITTFAVAAMLLAMLVILLTIGKSGLLELVPIWISMILLILINTTDIYPVVNEPAPAKLEVKDLKKAEKLAWGLGIFGAHEFYQNNYPQAIGHFLTTYIGVLIFLERFIGMGVHNNLSGEYAWTYIATGLAIVLGSVAWAFCDASDLRRAQKTNRVTKEKKETTAL
;
A
#
# COMPACT_ATOMS: atom_id res chain seq x y z
N MET A 1 -22.39 28.00 -16.89
CA MET A 1 -21.15 27.56 -16.22
C MET A 1 -20.46 26.56 -17.12
N LYS A 2 -19.26 26.89 -17.62
CA LYS A 2 -18.46 25.95 -18.41
C LYS A 2 -18.03 24.82 -17.48
N ASN A 3 -18.34 23.59 -17.89
CA ASN A 3 -17.85 22.38 -17.25
C ASN A 3 -16.38 22.24 -17.67
N ASP A 4 -15.48 22.91 -16.94
CA ASP A 4 -14.04 22.76 -17.15
C ASP A 4 -13.70 21.32 -16.80
N GLY A 5 -13.47 20.51 -17.83
CA GLY A 5 -13.27 19.06 -17.78
C GLY A 5 -11.97 18.65 -17.08
N THR A 6 -11.80 19.04 -15.81
CA THR A 6 -10.84 18.44 -14.91
C THR A 6 -11.35 17.04 -14.61
N LYS A 7 -10.84 16.07 -15.37
CA LYS A 7 -11.06 14.65 -15.10
C LYS A 7 -10.38 14.34 -13.76
N GLN A 8 -11.12 14.50 -12.68
CA GLN A 8 -10.65 14.22 -11.33
C GLN A 8 -10.21 12.75 -11.30
N THR A 9 -8.91 12.52 -11.21
CA THR A 9 -8.36 11.16 -11.14
C THR A 9 -8.88 10.53 -9.85
N SER A 10 -9.49 9.36 -9.97
CA SER A 10 -9.98 8.61 -8.81
C SER A 10 -8.81 8.44 -7.82
N LEU A 11 -9.04 8.60 -6.51
CA LEU A 11 -8.00 8.37 -5.48
C LEU A 11 -7.35 6.98 -5.64
N LEU A 12 -8.13 5.98 -6.06
CA LEU A 12 -7.67 4.61 -6.36
C LEU A 12 -6.76 4.51 -7.59
N GLU A 13 -6.69 5.56 -8.39
CA GLU A 13 -5.79 5.73 -9.55
C GLU A 13 -4.61 6.66 -9.22
N SER A 14 -4.40 7.05 -7.97
CA SER A 14 -3.17 7.72 -7.55
C SER A 14 -2.05 6.70 -7.33
N LYS A 15 -0.93 6.89 -8.05
CA LYS A 15 0.30 6.12 -7.85
C LYS A 15 0.88 6.43 -6.47
N ALA A 16 0.89 7.71 -6.11
CA ALA A 16 1.47 8.19 -4.88
C ALA A 16 0.74 7.64 -3.65
N LEU A 17 -0.60 7.65 -3.65
CA LEU A 17 -1.40 7.03 -2.58
C LEU A 17 -1.10 5.53 -2.43
N CYS A 18 -1.04 4.80 -3.55
CA CYS A 18 -0.76 3.37 -3.55
C CYS A 18 0.62 3.05 -2.95
N VAL A 19 1.67 3.74 -3.42
CA VAL A 19 3.03 3.55 -2.90
C VAL A 19 3.14 3.97 -1.44
N SER A 20 2.48 5.07 -1.08
CA SER A 20 2.39 5.56 0.29
C SER A 20 1.81 4.48 1.22
N LEU A 21 0.62 3.96 0.91
CA LEU A 21 -0.03 2.92 1.73
C LEU A 21 0.80 1.64 1.82
N LEU A 22 1.40 1.19 0.71
CA LEU A 22 2.28 0.02 0.71
C LEU A 22 3.50 0.23 1.60
N LEU A 23 4.12 1.41 1.56
CA LEU A 23 5.29 1.70 2.38
C LEU A 23 4.91 1.83 3.86
N MET A 24 3.80 2.51 4.18
CA MET A 24 3.27 2.55 5.55
C MET A 24 3.05 1.13 6.07
N ALA A 25 2.34 0.31 5.30
CA ALA A 25 2.01 -1.05 5.69
C ALA A 25 3.28 -1.88 5.88
N LEU A 26 4.25 -1.80 4.96
CA LEU A 26 5.51 -2.55 5.03
C LEU A 26 6.34 -2.16 6.25
N VAL A 27 6.55 -0.86 6.47
CA VAL A 27 7.32 -0.36 7.63
C VAL A 27 6.63 -0.77 8.92
N PHE A 28 5.31 -0.59 9.00
CA PHE A 28 4.57 -0.97 10.20
C PHE A 28 4.59 -2.49 10.43
N ASN A 29 4.46 -3.30 9.37
CA ASN A 29 4.55 -4.76 9.44
C ASN A 29 5.91 -5.21 9.99
N VAL A 30 7.00 -4.59 9.55
CA VAL A 30 8.35 -4.92 10.02
C VAL A 30 8.53 -4.54 11.48
N ILE A 31 8.12 -3.34 11.90
CA ILE A 31 8.31 -2.89 13.28
C ILE A 31 7.38 -3.66 14.23
N PHE A 32 6.09 -3.78 13.88
CA PHE A 32 5.08 -4.49 14.69
C PHE A 32 5.40 -5.98 14.80
N GLY A 33 5.74 -6.64 13.68
CA GLY A 33 6.10 -8.05 13.64
C GLY A 33 7.39 -8.40 14.40
N CYS A 34 8.22 -7.39 14.70
CA CYS A 34 9.45 -7.52 15.48
C CYS A 34 9.31 -7.04 16.94
N LEU A 35 8.10 -6.69 17.41
CA LEU A 35 7.86 -6.38 18.83
C LEU A 35 8.12 -7.60 19.72
N ARG A 36 7.86 -8.80 19.19
CA ARG A 36 8.31 -10.08 19.74
C ARG A 36 9.34 -10.69 18.80
N ASN A 37 10.11 -11.67 19.27
CA ASN A 37 11.08 -12.38 18.43
C ASN A 37 10.34 -13.18 17.33
N PRO A 38 10.43 -12.82 16.04
CA PRO A 38 9.62 -13.45 14.98
C PRO A 38 10.02 -14.91 14.71
N LEU A 39 11.16 -15.37 15.24
CA LEU A 39 11.62 -16.76 15.13
C LEU A 39 11.01 -17.70 16.18
N GLY A 40 10.30 -17.17 17.19
CA GLY A 40 9.63 -17.99 18.19
C GLY A 40 8.33 -18.62 17.67
N GLU A 41 8.01 -19.81 18.17
CA GLU A 41 6.83 -20.59 17.77
C GLU A 41 5.51 -19.93 18.24
N ASP A 42 5.52 -19.22 19.37
CA ASP A 42 4.34 -18.52 19.94
C ASP A 42 4.27 -17.01 19.60
N ASN A 43 4.91 -16.59 18.50
CA ASN A 43 5.07 -15.18 18.13
C ASN A 43 4.39 -14.83 16.81
N THR A 44 3.25 -15.45 16.49
CA THR A 44 2.41 -15.04 15.35
C THR A 44 1.95 -13.59 15.52
N ILE A 45 1.48 -12.98 14.43
CA ILE A 45 0.99 -11.60 14.48
C ILE A 45 -0.25 -11.49 15.38
N SER A 46 -1.11 -12.51 15.39
CA SER A 46 -2.27 -12.59 16.30
C SER A 46 -1.84 -12.59 17.76
N TRP A 47 -0.77 -13.32 18.10
CA TRP A 47 -0.22 -13.34 19.46
C TRP A 47 0.35 -12.00 19.92
N ILE A 48 1.07 -11.30 19.03
CA ILE A 48 1.51 -9.91 19.27
C ILE A 48 0.30 -9.00 19.47
N GLY A 49 -0.81 -9.25 18.76
CA GLY A 49 -2.03 -8.48 18.87
C GLY A 49 -2.77 -8.61 20.20
N TYR A 50 -2.54 -9.65 20.99
CA TYR A 50 -3.06 -9.72 22.35
C TYR A 50 -2.38 -8.74 23.31
N ASP A 51 -1.08 -8.54 23.13
CA ASP A 51 -0.33 -7.54 23.91
C ASP A 51 -0.62 -6.11 23.41
N HIS A 52 -0.95 -5.99 22.12
CA HIS A 52 -1.07 -4.73 21.39
C HIS A 52 -2.34 -4.69 20.53
N PRO A 53 -3.54 -4.66 21.14
CA PRO A 53 -4.81 -4.75 20.41
C PRO A 53 -5.05 -3.58 19.45
N PHE A 54 -4.68 -2.36 19.84
CA PHE A 54 -4.78 -1.21 18.93
C PHE A 54 -3.74 -1.32 17.82
N GLY A 55 -2.52 -1.75 18.15
CA GLY A 55 -1.48 -2.05 17.16
C GLY A 55 -1.95 -3.07 16.11
N PHE A 56 -2.65 -4.12 16.54
CA PHE A 56 -3.17 -5.16 15.66
C PHE A 56 -4.32 -4.67 14.77
N ILE A 57 -5.21 -3.82 15.29
CA ILE A 57 -6.25 -3.17 14.50
C ILE A 57 -5.62 -2.28 13.41
N VAL A 58 -4.61 -1.48 13.78
CA VAL A 58 -3.86 -0.65 12.82
C VAL A 58 -3.18 -1.55 11.79
N TRP A 59 -2.52 -2.62 12.22
CA TRP A 59 -1.81 -3.55 11.35
C TRP A 59 -2.76 -4.18 10.32
N GLY A 60 -3.91 -4.69 10.77
CA GLY A 60 -4.88 -5.36 9.90
C GLY A 60 -5.56 -4.40 8.93
N THR A 61 -5.96 -3.22 9.42
CA THR A 61 -6.58 -2.17 8.60
C THR A 61 -5.62 -1.68 7.52
N LEU A 62 -4.38 -1.35 7.92
CA LEU A 62 -3.37 -0.80 7.03
C LEU A 62 -2.93 -1.82 5.97
N THR A 63 -2.72 -3.08 6.38
CA THR A 63 -2.37 -4.18 5.48
C THR A 63 -3.49 -4.44 4.48
N ALA A 64 -4.74 -4.56 4.94
CA ALA A 64 -5.90 -4.76 4.05
C ALA A 64 -6.07 -3.61 3.06
N ALA A 65 -5.96 -2.35 3.52
CA ALA A 65 -6.06 -1.17 2.66
C ALA A 65 -4.92 -1.14 1.61
N ALA A 66 -3.68 -1.43 2.01
CA ALA A 66 -2.54 -1.45 1.11
C ALA A 66 -2.71 -2.49 -0.01
N PHE A 67 -3.11 -3.73 0.32
CA PHE A 67 -3.39 -4.74 -0.69
C PHE A 67 -4.56 -4.35 -1.59
N TYR A 68 -5.68 -3.92 -0.99
CA TYR A 68 -6.89 -3.58 -1.74
C TYR A 68 -6.65 -2.47 -2.77
N VAL A 69 -6.07 -1.34 -2.33
CA VAL A 69 -5.80 -0.19 -3.21
C VAL A 69 -4.80 -0.57 -4.30
N SER A 70 -3.75 -1.31 -3.95
CA SER A 70 -2.68 -1.66 -4.88
C SER A 70 -3.13 -2.64 -5.95
N ILE A 71 -3.88 -3.67 -5.58
CA ILE A 71 -4.41 -4.64 -6.55
C ILE A 71 -5.52 -3.99 -7.39
N SER A 72 -6.39 -3.17 -6.79
CA SER A 72 -7.41 -2.40 -7.53
C SER A 72 -6.77 -1.51 -8.59
N ARG A 73 -5.68 -0.81 -8.25
CA ARG A 73 -4.91 0.01 -9.18
C ARG A 73 -4.32 -0.82 -10.31
N ILE A 74 -3.71 -1.97 -10.00
CA ILE A 74 -3.19 -2.91 -11.01
C ILE A 74 -4.32 -3.34 -11.95
N TYR A 75 -5.47 -3.75 -11.43
CA TYR A 75 -6.59 -4.22 -12.26
C TYR A 75 -7.04 -3.14 -13.24
N ARG A 76 -7.11 -1.88 -12.81
CA ARG A 76 -7.41 -0.74 -13.68
C ARG A 76 -6.28 -0.47 -14.69
N ARG A 77 -5.02 -0.37 -14.24
CA ARG A 77 -3.86 -0.08 -15.09
C ARG A 77 -3.73 -1.08 -16.24
N TYR A 78 -4.02 -2.35 -15.97
CA TYR A 78 -3.88 -3.45 -16.93
C TYR A 78 -5.19 -3.91 -17.56
N ASN A 79 -6.30 -3.19 -17.34
CA ASN A 79 -7.65 -3.53 -17.82
C ASN A 79 -8.05 -5.00 -17.53
N TYR A 80 -7.75 -5.48 -16.32
CA TYR A 80 -8.12 -6.82 -15.88
C TYR A 80 -9.64 -6.92 -15.67
N SER A 81 -10.27 -7.90 -16.32
CA SER A 81 -11.72 -8.12 -16.30
C SER A 81 -12.13 -9.48 -15.70
N GLY A 82 -11.19 -10.20 -15.07
CA GLY A 82 -11.44 -11.52 -14.50
C GLY A 82 -12.35 -11.47 -13.27
N LYS A 83 -13.56 -12.02 -13.39
CA LYS A 83 -14.59 -11.97 -12.33
C LYS A 83 -14.13 -12.61 -11.01
N LEU A 84 -13.45 -13.75 -11.07
CA LEU A 84 -12.99 -14.47 -9.88
C LEU A 84 -11.93 -13.69 -9.11
N GLY A 85 -10.96 -13.09 -9.81
CA GLY A 85 -9.94 -12.25 -9.17
C GLY A 85 -10.55 -10.99 -8.54
N THR A 86 -11.50 -10.35 -9.23
CA THR A 86 -12.23 -9.19 -8.70
C THR A 86 -13.07 -9.53 -7.48
N ALA A 87 -13.77 -10.66 -7.49
CA ALA A 87 -14.52 -11.14 -6.32
C ALA A 87 -13.58 -11.39 -5.14
N ALA A 88 -12.46 -12.09 -5.37
CA ALA A 88 -11.47 -12.35 -4.33
C ALA A 88 -10.92 -11.07 -3.70
N LEU A 89 -10.58 -10.07 -4.53
CA LEU A 89 -10.11 -8.76 -4.09
C LEU A 89 -11.12 -8.04 -3.19
N HIS A 90 -12.41 -8.09 -3.53
CA HIS A 90 -13.45 -7.40 -2.75
C HIS A 90 -13.84 -8.14 -1.46
N ILE A 91 -13.69 -9.46 -1.41
CA ILE A 91 -14.00 -10.25 -0.22
C ILE A 91 -12.84 -10.22 0.79
N ALA A 92 -11.58 -10.11 0.33
CA ALA A 92 -10.41 -10.18 1.20
C ALA A 92 -10.44 -9.22 2.41
N PRO A 93 -10.80 -7.92 2.29
CA PRO A 93 -10.85 -7.02 3.45
C PRO A 93 -11.79 -7.47 4.58
N PHE A 94 -12.87 -8.18 4.24
CA PHE A 94 -13.80 -8.73 5.24
C PHE A 94 -13.16 -9.88 6.02
N MET A 95 -12.33 -10.71 5.35
CA MET A 95 -11.55 -11.74 6.03
C MET A 95 -10.52 -11.12 6.99
N ALA A 96 -9.95 -9.96 6.64
CA ALA A 96 -9.08 -9.22 7.55
C ALA A 96 -9.81 -8.79 8.81
N ALA A 97 -11.02 -8.23 8.67
CA ALA A 97 -11.84 -7.88 9.83
C ALA A 97 -12.14 -9.11 10.71
N THR A 98 -12.44 -10.26 10.08
CA THR A 98 -12.70 -11.51 10.80
C THR A 98 -11.55 -11.88 11.75
N PHE A 99 -10.30 -11.94 11.27
CA PHE A 99 -9.20 -12.38 12.14
C PHE A 99 -8.65 -11.28 13.05
N VAL A 100 -8.88 -10.00 12.73
CA VAL A 100 -8.48 -8.88 13.61
C VAL A 100 -9.36 -8.79 14.85
N PHE A 101 -10.68 -9.03 14.70
CA PHE A 101 -11.65 -8.83 15.79
C PHE A 101 -12.06 -10.12 16.50
N ILE A 102 -11.74 -11.28 15.96
CA ILE A 102 -12.10 -12.57 16.56
C ILE A 102 -10.89 -13.16 17.27
N ASN A 103 -11.16 -13.68 18.47
CA ASN A 103 -10.18 -14.30 19.34
C ASN A 103 -9.56 -15.57 18.71
N ASP A 104 -8.25 -15.74 18.84
CA ASP A 104 -7.46 -16.91 18.42
C ASP A 104 -7.35 -18.00 19.50
N TRP A 105 -8.23 -17.99 20.52
CA TRP A 105 -8.29 -18.96 21.62
C TRP A 105 -9.69 -19.56 21.74
N GLY A 106 -9.82 -20.71 22.41
CA GLY A 106 -11.12 -21.32 22.69
C GLY A 106 -11.72 -22.02 21.47
N TRP A 107 -12.99 -21.78 21.15
CA TRP A 107 -13.61 -22.28 19.91
C TRP A 107 -13.51 -21.24 18.79
N GLU A 108 -13.34 -19.97 19.17
CA GLU A 108 -13.23 -18.79 18.30
C GLU A 108 -12.01 -18.88 17.37
N HIS A 109 -10.94 -19.58 17.81
CA HIS A 109 -9.73 -19.79 17.02
C HIS A 109 -10.02 -20.37 15.62
N VAL A 110 -11.06 -21.21 15.48
CA VAL A 110 -11.45 -21.77 14.18
C VAL A 110 -11.87 -20.65 13.23
N ILE A 111 -12.67 -19.69 13.71
CA ILE A 111 -13.14 -18.57 12.90
C ILE A 111 -11.99 -17.58 12.65
N HIS A 112 -11.14 -17.33 13.65
CA HIS A 112 -9.92 -16.55 13.47
C HIS A 112 -9.05 -17.12 12.34
N TRP A 113 -8.81 -18.44 12.34
CA TRP A 113 -8.01 -19.12 11.32
C TRP A 113 -8.67 -19.07 9.95
N ILE A 114 -9.99 -19.24 9.87
CA ILE A 114 -10.73 -19.07 8.62
C ILE A 114 -10.53 -17.64 8.07
N GLY A 115 -10.59 -16.63 8.93
CA GLY A 115 -10.31 -15.24 8.55
C GLY A 115 -8.88 -15.06 8.05
N ALA A 116 -7.88 -15.55 8.79
CA ALA A 116 -6.47 -15.38 8.44
C ALA A 116 -6.11 -16.12 7.14
N ILE A 117 -6.50 -17.39 7.01
CA ILE A 117 -6.30 -18.19 5.80
C ILE A 117 -7.08 -17.59 4.64
N GLY A 118 -8.33 -17.18 4.87
CA GLY A 118 -9.17 -16.52 3.86
C GLY A 118 -8.55 -15.23 3.34
N PHE A 119 -8.00 -14.39 4.21
CA PHE A 119 -7.33 -13.15 3.82
C PHE A 119 -6.12 -13.43 2.91
N ILE A 120 -5.26 -14.38 3.31
CA ILE A 120 -4.06 -14.76 2.53
C ILE A 120 -4.48 -15.38 1.19
N ALA A 121 -5.40 -16.34 1.22
CA ALA A 121 -5.84 -17.08 0.03
C ALA A 121 -6.54 -16.16 -0.99
N LEU A 122 -7.41 -15.25 -0.55
CA LEU A 122 -8.13 -14.36 -1.45
C LEU A 122 -7.21 -13.29 -2.08
N ASN A 123 -6.30 -12.69 -1.30
CA ASN A 123 -5.29 -11.78 -1.86
C ASN A 123 -4.34 -12.51 -2.82
N GLY A 124 -3.88 -13.71 -2.43
CA GLY A 124 -3.06 -14.58 -3.27
C GLY A 124 -3.77 -14.94 -4.58
N ALA A 125 -5.05 -15.31 -4.51
CA ALA A 125 -5.87 -15.61 -5.69
C ALA A 125 -6.06 -14.39 -6.58
N ALA A 126 -6.34 -13.22 -6.00
CA ALA A 126 -6.49 -11.98 -6.77
C ALA A 126 -5.22 -11.65 -7.58
N LEU A 127 -4.03 -11.82 -6.99
CA LEU A 127 -2.76 -11.62 -7.69
C LEU A 127 -2.46 -12.74 -8.69
N LEU A 128 -2.60 -14.00 -8.29
CA LEU A 128 -2.29 -15.15 -9.14
C LEU A 128 -3.17 -15.18 -10.39
N LEU A 129 -4.48 -14.96 -10.25
CA LEU A 129 -5.41 -14.91 -11.37
C LEU A 129 -5.12 -13.73 -12.30
N PHE A 130 -4.61 -12.62 -11.78
CA PHE A 130 -4.12 -11.51 -12.59
C PHE A 130 -2.91 -11.90 -13.45
N PHE A 131 -1.91 -12.56 -12.85
CA PHE A 131 -0.74 -13.01 -13.59
C PHE A 131 -1.07 -14.10 -14.60
N LEU A 132 -1.93 -15.07 -14.23
CA LEU A 132 -2.41 -16.12 -15.13
C LEU A 132 -3.17 -15.55 -16.34
N HIS A 133 -4.01 -14.55 -16.12
CA HIS A 133 -4.71 -13.87 -17.22
C HIS A 133 -3.76 -13.20 -18.21
N ASN A 134 -2.61 -12.70 -17.73
CA ASN A 134 -1.59 -12.05 -18.55
C ASN A 134 -0.41 -12.96 -18.93
N PHE A 135 -0.49 -14.27 -18.62
CA PHE A 135 0.63 -15.21 -18.67
C PHE A 135 1.31 -15.31 -20.04
N LYS A 136 0.53 -15.16 -21.12
CA LYS A 136 1.05 -15.24 -22.50
C LYS A 136 1.64 -13.93 -23.02
N LYS A 137 1.50 -12.81 -22.30
CA LYS A 137 1.88 -11.47 -22.81
C LYS A 137 3.38 -11.16 -22.69
N HIS A 138 4.03 -11.56 -21.60
CA HIS A 138 5.45 -11.28 -21.37
C HIS A 138 6.08 -12.29 -20.39
N ILE A 139 7.40 -12.48 -20.48
CA ILE A 139 8.13 -13.43 -19.64
C ILE A 139 8.03 -13.10 -18.14
N SER A 140 8.01 -11.80 -17.78
CA SER A 140 7.83 -11.36 -16.38
C SER A 140 6.57 -11.93 -15.75
N TYR A 141 5.43 -11.95 -16.47
CA TYR A 141 4.19 -12.53 -15.94
C TYR A 141 4.34 -14.02 -15.66
N LYS A 142 5.07 -14.76 -16.50
CA LYS A 142 5.31 -16.20 -16.30
C LYS A 142 6.19 -16.45 -15.08
N ILE A 143 7.35 -15.78 -15.01
CA ILE A 143 8.29 -15.90 -13.89
C ILE A 143 7.58 -15.60 -12.58
N THR A 144 6.83 -14.49 -12.52
CA THR A 144 6.12 -14.10 -11.31
C THR A 144 4.97 -15.04 -10.98
N THR A 145 4.26 -15.59 -11.97
CA THR A 145 3.24 -16.63 -11.72
C THR A 145 3.86 -17.84 -11.04
N PHE A 146 4.98 -18.36 -11.57
CA PHE A 146 5.67 -19.49 -10.97
C PHE A 146 6.22 -19.16 -9.58
N ALA A 147 6.80 -17.97 -9.39
CA ALA A 147 7.32 -17.53 -8.10
C ALA A 147 6.20 -17.43 -7.04
N VAL A 148 5.06 -16.83 -7.37
CA VAL A 148 3.90 -16.73 -6.47
C VAL A 148 3.33 -18.11 -6.17
N ALA A 149 3.16 -18.98 -7.17
CA ALA A 149 2.67 -20.34 -6.96
C ALA A 149 3.63 -21.17 -6.09
N ALA A 150 4.94 -21.08 -6.33
CA ALA A 150 5.96 -21.74 -5.54
C ALA A 150 6.00 -21.21 -4.10
N MET A 151 5.85 -19.90 -3.90
CA MET A 151 5.77 -19.30 -2.56
C MET A 151 4.54 -19.82 -1.79
N LEU A 152 3.36 -19.84 -2.43
CA LEU A 152 2.14 -20.37 -1.80
C LEU A 152 2.27 -21.87 -1.47
N LEU A 153 2.89 -22.66 -2.36
CA LEU A 153 3.16 -24.07 -2.10
C LEU A 153 4.16 -24.26 -0.96
N ALA A 154 5.24 -23.48 -0.94
CA ALA A 154 6.25 -23.53 0.13
C ALA A 154 5.62 -23.16 1.48
N MET A 155 4.80 -22.11 1.53
CA MET A 155 4.06 -21.75 2.74
C MET A 155 3.16 -22.89 3.22
N LEU A 156 2.42 -23.54 2.31
CA LEU A 156 1.57 -24.67 2.66
C LEU A 156 2.39 -25.85 3.20
N VAL A 157 3.51 -26.20 2.56
CA VAL A 157 4.39 -27.29 3.01
C VAL A 157 5.00 -26.98 4.38
N ILE A 158 5.49 -25.77 4.60
CA ILE A 158 6.08 -25.37 5.89
C ILE A 158 5.00 -25.39 6.97
N LEU A 159 3.81 -24.86 6.69
CA LEU A 159 2.68 -24.86 7.64
C LEU A 159 2.30 -26.29 8.06
N LEU A 160 2.36 -27.26 7.13
CA LEU A 160 2.04 -28.66 7.40
C LEU A 160 3.18 -29.45 8.07
N THR A 161 4.43 -29.01 7.98
CA THR A 161 5.60 -29.77 8.45
C THR A 161 6.27 -29.19 9.70
N ILE A 162 6.44 -27.87 9.76
CA ILE A 162 7.17 -27.16 10.85
C ILE A 162 6.20 -26.53 11.84
N GLY A 163 4.94 -26.28 11.43
CA GLY A 163 3.96 -25.59 12.25
C GLY A 163 3.98 -24.07 12.03
N LYS A 164 3.52 -23.31 13.03
CA LYS A 164 3.33 -21.86 12.91
C LYS A 164 4.51 -21.10 13.48
N SER A 165 4.85 -19.98 12.85
CA SER A 165 5.76 -18.98 13.40
C SER A 165 5.43 -17.59 12.88
N GLY A 166 5.79 -16.55 13.62
CA GLY A 166 5.61 -15.16 13.18
C GLY A 166 6.31 -14.88 11.85
N LEU A 167 7.51 -15.43 11.66
CA LEU A 167 8.26 -15.25 10.42
C LEU A 167 7.56 -15.90 9.20
N LEU A 168 6.91 -17.05 9.39
CA LEU A 168 6.14 -17.73 8.33
C LEU A 168 4.96 -16.87 7.86
N GLU A 169 4.33 -16.11 8.76
CA GLU A 169 3.25 -15.17 8.42
C GLU A 169 3.79 -13.88 7.78
N LEU A 170 4.88 -13.32 8.33
CA LEU A 170 5.41 -12.01 7.95
C LEU A 170 6.14 -12.00 6.60
N VAL A 171 7.00 -12.98 6.34
CA VAL A 171 7.84 -12.99 5.13
C VAL A 171 7.02 -12.96 3.83
N PRO A 172 5.97 -13.78 3.67
CA PRO A 172 5.13 -13.73 2.48
C PRO A 172 4.39 -12.40 2.32
N ILE A 173 3.96 -11.77 3.41
CA ILE A 173 3.34 -10.45 3.39
C ILE A 173 4.35 -9.41 2.89
N TRP A 174 5.57 -9.41 3.41
CA TRP A 174 6.62 -8.49 2.98
C TRP A 174 6.97 -8.67 1.51
N ILE A 175 7.17 -9.91 1.05
CA ILE A 175 7.46 -10.23 -0.35
C ILE A 175 6.31 -9.72 -1.24
N SER A 176 5.07 -9.95 -0.83
CA SER A 176 3.88 -9.51 -1.58
C SER A 176 3.79 -7.99 -1.66
N MET A 177 4.06 -7.27 -0.57
CA MET A 177 4.09 -5.80 -0.56
C MET A 177 5.20 -5.25 -1.46
N ILE A 178 6.41 -5.82 -1.41
CA ILE A 178 7.52 -5.44 -2.29
C ILE A 178 7.13 -5.70 -3.75
N LEU A 179 6.55 -6.86 -4.05
CA LEU A 179 6.07 -7.18 -5.39
C LEU A 179 5.00 -6.16 -5.87
N LEU A 180 4.05 -5.79 -5.01
CA LEU A 180 3.04 -4.78 -5.32
C LEU A 180 3.65 -3.40 -5.57
N ILE A 181 4.68 -2.99 -4.81
CA ILE A 181 5.43 -1.76 -5.07
C ILE A 181 6.05 -1.82 -6.45
N LEU A 182 6.73 -2.93 -6.79
CA LEU A 182 7.39 -3.10 -8.08
C LEU A 182 6.40 -3.02 -9.24
N ILE A 183 5.27 -3.72 -9.18
CA ILE A 183 4.25 -3.69 -10.26
C ILE A 183 3.66 -2.28 -10.43
N ASN A 184 3.42 -1.56 -9.34
CA ASN A 184 2.77 -0.24 -9.39
C ASN A 184 3.73 0.90 -9.77
N THR A 185 5.04 0.71 -9.68
CA THR A 185 6.04 1.77 -9.90
C THR A 185 6.94 1.56 -11.11
N THR A 186 7.10 0.32 -11.56
CA THR A 186 8.02 -0.05 -12.64
C THR A 186 7.29 -0.47 -13.90
N ASP A 187 8.06 -0.57 -14.99
CA ASP A 187 7.60 -1.07 -16.29
C ASP A 187 8.05 -2.52 -16.54
N ILE A 188 8.40 -3.26 -15.47
CA ILE A 188 8.78 -4.69 -15.51
C ILE A 188 7.68 -5.52 -16.18
N TYR A 189 6.42 -5.10 -16.03
CA TYR A 189 5.25 -5.72 -16.61
C TYR A 189 4.66 -4.78 -17.67
N PRO A 190 4.90 -5.02 -18.97
CA PRO A 190 4.44 -4.14 -20.01
C PRO A 190 2.91 -4.12 -20.06
N VAL A 191 2.34 -2.91 -20.11
CA VAL A 191 0.91 -2.68 -20.30
C VAL A 191 0.63 -2.68 -21.81
N VAL A 192 -0.28 -3.53 -22.27
CA VAL A 192 -0.73 -3.49 -23.67
C VAL A 192 -1.74 -2.34 -23.78
N ASN A 193 -1.36 -1.27 -24.46
CA ASN A 193 -2.08 0.00 -24.58
C ASN A 193 -2.09 0.83 -23.29
N GLU A 194 -0.93 1.32 -22.86
CA GLU A 194 -0.88 2.32 -21.78
C GLU A 194 -1.60 3.59 -22.28
N PRO A 195 -2.70 4.03 -21.64
CA PRO A 195 -3.33 5.28 -22.00
C PRO A 195 -2.30 6.39 -21.82
N ALA A 196 -2.18 7.27 -22.82
CA ALA A 196 -1.24 8.39 -22.76
C ALA A 196 -1.39 9.11 -21.41
N PRO A 197 -0.28 9.45 -20.72
CA PRO A 197 -0.35 10.10 -19.43
C PRO A 197 -1.30 11.29 -19.54
N ALA A 198 -2.28 11.36 -18.64
CA ALA A 198 -3.26 12.43 -18.66
C ALA A 198 -2.50 13.76 -18.76
N LYS A 199 -2.87 14.60 -19.74
CA LYS A 199 -2.33 15.96 -19.82
C LYS A 199 -2.74 16.64 -18.53
N LEU A 200 -1.78 16.72 -17.62
CA LEU A 200 -1.88 17.53 -16.44
C LEU A 200 -1.92 18.99 -16.94
N GLU A 201 -3.10 19.60 -16.95
CA GLU A 201 -3.25 21.05 -17.08
C GLU A 201 -2.75 21.70 -15.79
N VAL A 202 -1.43 21.76 -15.66
CA VAL A 202 -0.81 22.29 -14.44
C VAL A 202 -0.61 23.78 -14.60
N LYS A 203 -0.80 24.51 -13.50
CA LYS A 203 -0.04 25.73 -13.21
C LYS A 203 1.47 25.47 -13.37
N ASP A 204 2.32 26.48 -13.21
CA ASP A 204 3.77 26.35 -13.37
C ASP A 204 4.34 25.04 -12.75
N LEU A 205 4.70 24.09 -13.63
CA LEU A 205 5.19 22.75 -13.29
C LEU A 205 6.48 22.82 -12.47
N LYS A 206 7.33 23.82 -12.75
CA LYS A 206 8.61 24.01 -12.06
C LYS A 206 8.39 24.43 -10.62
N LYS A 207 7.43 25.33 -10.42
CA LYS A 207 7.01 25.74 -9.07
C LYS A 207 6.35 24.60 -8.32
N ALA A 208 5.50 23.81 -8.96
CA ALA A 208 4.87 22.64 -8.35
C ALA A 208 5.91 21.58 -7.93
N GLU A 209 6.89 21.27 -8.78
CA GLU A 209 7.97 20.34 -8.43
C GLU A 209 8.79 20.84 -7.24
N LYS A 210 9.15 22.14 -7.21
CA LYS A 210 9.89 22.72 -6.08
C LYS A 210 9.10 22.62 -4.77
N LEU A 211 7.78 22.84 -4.83
CA LEU A 211 6.91 22.65 -3.69
C LEU A 211 6.84 21.19 -3.25
N ALA A 212 6.77 20.24 -4.19
CA ALA A 212 6.75 18.81 -3.87
C ALA A 212 8.04 18.35 -3.16
N TRP A 213 9.21 18.83 -3.58
CA TRP A 213 10.47 18.52 -2.92
C TRP A 213 10.65 19.19 -1.55
N GLY A 214 10.20 20.44 -1.40
CA GLY A 214 10.45 21.21 -0.18
C GLY A 214 9.37 21.07 0.90
N LEU A 215 8.10 21.09 0.48
CA LEU A 215 6.92 21.08 1.37
C LEU A 215 5.90 20.01 0.95
N GLY A 216 6.27 19.09 0.06
CA GLY A 216 5.36 18.08 -0.48
C GLY A 216 4.85 17.12 0.58
N ILE A 217 5.60 16.90 1.67
CA ILE A 217 5.12 16.12 2.82
C ILE A 217 3.81 16.71 3.40
N PHE A 218 3.50 17.98 3.17
CA PHE A 218 2.25 18.61 3.62
C PHE A 218 1.21 18.75 2.49
N GLY A 219 1.39 18.09 1.34
CA GLY A 219 0.51 18.23 0.18
C GLY A 219 0.58 19.61 -0.50
N ALA A 220 1.64 20.39 -0.26
CA ALA A 220 1.72 21.78 -0.71
C ALA A 220 1.66 21.94 -2.25
N HIS A 221 2.21 20.98 -2.99
CA HIS A 221 2.13 20.94 -4.45
C HIS A 221 0.72 20.62 -4.94
N GLU A 222 -0.03 19.76 -4.26
CA GLU A 222 -1.42 19.43 -4.58
C GLU A 222 -2.35 20.61 -4.28
N PHE A 223 -2.17 21.31 -3.15
CA PHE A 223 -2.85 22.58 -2.87
C PHE A 223 -2.55 23.61 -3.95
N TYR A 224 -1.28 23.74 -4.34
CA TYR A 224 -0.90 24.65 -5.41
C TYR A 224 -1.60 24.30 -6.72
N GLN A 225 -1.77 23.01 -7.03
CA GLN A 225 -2.47 22.52 -8.22
C GLN A 225 -4.00 22.54 -8.11
N ASN A 226 -4.57 23.06 -7.01
CA ASN A 226 -6.00 23.03 -6.71
C ASN A 226 -6.59 21.61 -6.60
N ASN A 227 -5.78 20.59 -6.32
CA ASN A 227 -6.22 19.22 -6.12
C ASN A 227 -6.56 18.98 -4.64
N TYR A 228 -7.60 19.67 -4.16
CA TYR A 228 -7.93 19.74 -2.74
C TYR A 228 -8.15 18.37 -2.06
N PRO A 229 -8.84 17.39 -2.66
CA PRO A 229 -9.05 16.11 -1.99
C PRO A 229 -7.75 15.34 -1.72
N GLN A 230 -6.82 15.34 -2.68
CA GLN A 230 -5.51 14.72 -2.48
C GLN A 230 -4.68 15.54 -1.48
N ALA A 231 -4.65 16.87 -1.63
CA ALA A 231 -3.93 17.77 -0.74
C ALA A 231 -4.35 17.62 0.73
N ILE A 232 -5.66 17.57 0.98
CA ILE A 232 -6.22 17.35 2.33
C ILE A 232 -5.86 15.95 2.82
N GLY A 233 -5.98 14.92 1.97
CA GLY A 233 -5.59 13.56 2.34
C GLY A 233 -4.11 13.44 2.72
N HIS A 234 -3.23 14.05 1.93
CA HIS A 234 -1.78 14.06 2.18
C HIS A 234 -1.43 14.85 3.44
N PHE A 235 -2.01 16.03 3.61
CA PHE A 235 -1.83 16.84 4.82
C PHE A 235 -2.31 16.10 6.08
N LEU A 236 -3.53 15.53 6.05
CA LEU A 236 -4.08 14.77 7.18
C LEU A 236 -3.21 13.56 7.51
N THR A 237 -2.69 12.87 6.50
CA THR A 237 -1.76 11.75 6.70
C THR A 237 -0.55 12.20 7.51
N THR A 238 0.10 13.29 7.12
CA THR A 238 1.27 13.81 7.82
C THR A 238 0.94 14.30 9.22
N TYR A 239 -0.15 15.05 9.35
CA TYR A 239 -0.59 15.59 10.63
C TYR A 239 -0.90 14.47 11.63
N ILE A 240 -1.70 13.47 11.23
CA ILE A 240 -2.05 12.32 12.06
C ILE A 240 -0.80 11.50 12.40
N GLY A 241 0.09 11.25 11.43
CA GLY A 241 1.34 10.52 11.69
C GLY A 241 2.22 11.20 12.73
N VAL A 242 2.38 12.52 12.64
CA VAL A 242 3.12 13.32 13.64
C VAL A 242 2.43 13.29 14.99
N LEU A 243 1.10 13.44 15.04
CA LEU A 243 0.36 13.38 16.31
C LEU A 243 0.50 12.03 17.00
N ILE A 244 0.34 10.92 16.26
CA ILE A 244 0.50 9.56 16.82
C ILE A 244 1.93 9.34 17.30
N PHE A 245 2.93 9.84 16.55
CA PHE A 245 4.33 9.76 16.99
C PHE A 245 4.56 10.54 18.29
N LEU A 246 3.99 11.75 18.40
CA LEU A 246 4.13 12.63 19.56
C LEU A 246 3.28 12.20 20.76
N GLU A 247 2.22 11.44 20.54
CA GLU A 247 1.32 10.93 21.59
C GLU A 247 2.10 10.18 22.68
N ARG A 248 3.15 9.45 22.29
CA ARG A 248 4.06 8.81 23.25
C ARG A 248 4.77 9.80 24.19
N PHE A 249 5.11 11.00 23.73
CA PHE A 249 5.93 11.93 24.49
C PHE A 249 5.08 12.95 25.27
N ILE A 250 3.98 13.39 24.68
CA ILE A 250 3.16 14.51 25.19
C ILE A 250 1.65 14.20 25.18
N GLY A 251 1.26 12.95 24.93
CA GLY A 251 -0.13 12.54 24.87
C GLY A 251 -0.81 12.47 26.23
N MET A 252 -2.14 12.58 26.20
CA MET A 252 -2.99 12.52 27.40
C MET A 252 -2.80 11.19 28.17
N GLY A 253 -2.50 10.09 27.48
CA GLY A 253 -2.23 8.79 28.12
C GLY A 253 -1.00 8.81 29.03
N VAL A 254 0.06 9.50 28.61
CA VAL A 254 1.30 9.65 29.40
C VAL A 254 1.07 10.54 30.62
N HIS A 255 0.30 11.62 30.46
CA HIS A 255 -0.02 12.52 31.57
C HIS A 255 -0.97 11.89 32.60
N ASN A 256 -1.93 11.08 32.14
CA ASN A 256 -2.94 10.44 32.98
C ASN A 256 -2.51 9.06 33.51
N ASN A 257 -1.26 8.64 33.27
CA ASN A 257 -0.72 7.32 33.63
C ASN A 257 -1.62 6.15 33.15
N LEU A 258 -2.26 6.32 31.99
CA LEU A 258 -3.10 5.29 31.39
C LEU A 258 -2.17 4.23 30.78
N SER A 259 -2.14 3.05 31.41
CA SER A 259 -1.47 1.86 30.88
C SER A 259 -2.40 1.10 29.91
N GLY A 260 -1.92 0.76 28.72
CA GLY A 260 -2.74 -0.03 27.77
C GLY A 260 -2.01 -0.55 26.53
N GLU A 261 -1.00 0.17 26.03
CA GLU A 261 -0.23 -0.20 24.82
C GLU A 261 1.25 0.15 25.01
N TYR A 262 2.15 -0.57 24.34
CA TYR A 262 3.58 -0.27 24.41
C TYR A 262 3.89 1.01 23.64
N ALA A 263 4.79 1.81 24.21
CA ALA A 263 5.32 3.03 23.62
C ALA A 263 5.79 2.88 22.16
N TRP A 264 6.38 1.72 21.87
CA TRP A 264 6.91 1.39 20.57
C TRP A 264 5.83 1.25 19.50
N THR A 265 4.61 0.84 19.86
CA THR A 265 3.48 0.73 18.91
C THR A 265 3.14 2.11 18.33
N TYR A 266 3.01 3.14 19.18
CA TYR A 266 2.70 4.51 18.73
C TYR A 266 3.83 5.12 17.90
N ILE A 267 5.08 4.93 18.32
CA ILE A 267 6.26 5.38 17.55
C ILE A 267 6.27 4.67 16.18
N ALA A 268 6.03 3.36 16.15
CA ALA A 268 5.99 2.58 14.91
C ALA A 268 4.89 3.05 13.97
N THR A 269 3.66 3.24 14.48
CA THR A 269 2.53 3.72 13.70
C THR A 269 2.80 5.12 13.15
N GLY A 270 3.22 6.05 14.00
CA GLY A 270 3.51 7.43 13.60
C GLY A 270 4.63 7.50 12.55
N LEU A 271 5.74 6.79 12.78
CA LEU A 271 6.86 6.72 11.84
C LEU A 271 6.44 6.12 10.50
N ALA A 272 5.68 5.02 10.50
CA ALA A 272 5.20 4.39 9.29
C ALA A 272 4.33 5.34 8.45
N ILE A 273 3.39 6.04 9.09
CA ILE A 273 2.51 7.02 8.44
C ILE A 273 3.32 8.19 7.84
N VAL A 274 4.26 8.75 8.60
CA VAL A 274 5.12 9.86 8.13
C VAL A 274 5.98 9.42 6.93
N LEU A 275 6.58 8.23 6.99
CA LEU A 275 7.37 7.69 5.87
C LEU A 275 6.53 7.46 4.62
N GLY A 276 5.29 7.00 4.77
CA GLY A 276 4.36 6.91 3.65
C GLY A 276 4.06 8.27 3.03
N SER A 277 3.84 9.30 3.86
CA SER A 277 3.66 10.68 3.38
C SER A 277 4.89 11.21 2.63
N VAL A 278 6.10 10.90 3.10
CA VAL A 278 7.34 11.22 2.37
C VAL A 278 7.37 10.52 1.01
N ALA A 279 6.99 9.25 0.95
CA ALA A 279 6.94 8.50 -0.30
C ALA A 279 5.88 9.04 -1.28
N TRP A 280 4.74 9.51 -0.78
CA TRP A 280 3.74 10.21 -1.58
C TRP A 280 4.35 11.46 -2.22
N ALA A 281 4.96 12.34 -1.42
CA ALA A 281 5.60 13.56 -1.90
C ALA A 281 6.68 13.28 -2.95
N PHE A 282 7.49 12.25 -2.73
CA PHE A 282 8.52 11.81 -3.66
C PHE A 282 7.94 11.31 -4.99
N CYS A 283 6.85 10.54 -4.95
CA CYS A 283 6.17 10.06 -6.14
C CYS A 283 5.66 11.22 -7.00
N ASP A 284 5.00 12.19 -6.38
CA ASP A 284 4.47 13.35 -7.10
C ASP A 284 5.57 14.25 -7.65
N ALA A 285 6.62 14.50 -6.87
CA ALA A 285 7.79 15.24 -7.34
C ALA A 285 8.43 14.57 -8.56
N SER A 286 8.54 13.24 -8.54
CA SER A 286 9.07 12.44 -9.65
C SER A 286 8.18 12.51 -10.89
N ASP A 287 6.86 12.41 -10.73
CA ASP A 287 5.91 12.45 -11.83
C ASP A 287 5.84 13.87 -12.45
N LEU A 288 5.92 14.92 -11.63
CA LEU A 288 6.02 16.31 -12.10
C LEU A 288 7.31 16.56 -12.90
N ARG A 289 8.44 16.04 -12.42
CA ARG A 289 9.73 16.13 -13.13
C ARG A 289 9.69 15.41 -14.48
N ARG A 290 9.01 14.25 -14.55
CA ARG A 290 8.78 13.53 -15.82
C ARG A 290 7.92 14.34 -16.77
N ALA A 291 6.82 14.93 -16.29
CA ALA A 291 5.92 15.74 -17.10
C ALA A 291 6.63 16.97 -17.71
N GLN A 292 7.50 17.64 -16.94
CA GLN A 292 8.32 18.74 -17.47
C GLN A 292 9.23 18.31 -18.61
N LYS A 293 9.92 17.17 -18.47
CA LYS A 293 10.81 16.64 -19.52
C LYS A 293 10.01 16.36 -20.80
N THR A 294 8.86 15.71 -20.68
CA THR A 294 7.98 15.42 -21.83
C THR A 294 7.48 16.69 -22.52
N ASN A 295 7.07 17.71 -21.75
CA ASN A 295 6.63 18.99 -22.30
C ASN A 295 7.75 19.72 -23.04
N ARG A 296 8.99 19.66 -22.52
CA ARG A 296 10.16 20.24 -23.19
C ARG A 296 10.45 19.57 -24.53
N VAL A 297 10.50 18.23 -24.56
CA VAL A 297 10.73 17.46 -25.80
C VAL A 297 9.63 17.73 -26.83
N THR A 298 8.37 17.81 -26.39
CA THR A 298 7.24 18.09 -27.28
C THR A 298 7.31 19.50 -27.88
N LYS A 299 7.76 20.48 -27.08
CA LYS A 299 7.96 21.87 -27.54
C LYS A 299 9.09 21.94 -28.56
N GLU A 300 10.25 21.35 -28.25
CA GLU A 300 11.42 21.31 -29.15
C GLU A 300 11.06 20.65 -30.50
N LYS A 301 10.31 19.54 -30.48
CA LYS A 301 9.85 18.85 -31.71
C LYS A 301 8.89 19.72 -32.55
N LYS A 302 7.97 20.46 -31.92
CA LYS A 302 7.08 21.38 -32.64
C LYS A 302 7.86 22.51 -33.31
N GLU A 303 8.88 23.05 -32.65
CA GLU A 303 9.73 24.11 -33.21
C GLU A 303 10.59 23.59 -34.38
N THR A 304 11.03 22.32 -34.35
CA THR A 304 11.78 21.72 -35.48
C THR A 304 10.93 21.32 -36.68
N THR A 305 9.63 21.07 -36.50
CA THR A 305 8.73 20.68 -37.60
C THR A 305 8.04 21.89 -38.25
N ALA A 306 8.21 23.09 -37.67
CA ALA A 306 7.66 24.36 -38.15
C ALA A 306 8.68 25.19 -38.97
N LEU A 307 9.90 24.67 -39.13
CA LEU A 307 10.97 25.16 -40.00
C LEU A 307 11.04 24.28 -41.25
#